data_AF-A0AAX2S1N3-F1
#
_entry.id   AF-A0AAX2S1N3-F1
#
_cell.length_a   1.000
_cell.length_b   1.000
_cell.length_c   1.000
_cell.angle_alpha   90.00
_cell.angle_beta   90.00
_cell.angle_gamma   90.00
#
_symmetry.space_group_name_H-M   'P 1'
#
loop_
_entity.id
_entity.type
_entity.pdbx_description
1 polymer ?
#
loop_
_entity_poly.entity_id
_entity_poly.type
_entity_poly.pdbx_seq_one_letter_code
_entity_poly.pdbx_strand_id
1 'polypeptide(L)'
;NLADLKAVAQAGLRFKGNQGDDVVRKISDTLTIKGEEETQNSQATSSFSSAAGNIKVETNSDKNGLEIKLSDTLKNMKAFETKEESGKKSTLNSDGLTVVNKGKDGKDNGTSATYGADNIMLEDKGKNNKATITAESLIFADNTSAQNQKMPKTVLDKKGLTVTGANDEIKIDGENGIITVPDIKPDADGKVVVNKKYVDGKNNELRVQLNNASRESRAGIAGALAAAGLPMSSVPGKSMFAASAGSYKGQSAVA
;
A
#
# COMPACT_ATOMS: atom_id res chain seq x y z
N ASN A 1 35.06 60.81 42.97
CA ASN A 1 35.72 61.51 41.84
C ASN A 1 34.73 61.60 40.67
N LEU A 2 34.48 62.80 40.14
CA LEU A 2 33.52 63.04 39.05
C LEU A 2 33.96 62.43 37.71
N ALA A 3 35.27 62.31 37.48
CA ALA A 3 35.83 61.73 36.25
C ALA A 3 35.44 60.24 36.12
N ASP A 4 35.54 59.48 37.22
CA ASP A 4 35.21 58.06 37.24
C ASP A 4 33.71 57.82 36.97
N LEU A 5 32.83 58.67 37.51
CA LEU A 5 31.39 58.60 37.24
C LEU A 5 31.07 58.88 35.76
N LYS A 6 31.77 59.82 35.13
CA LYS A 6 31.64 60.09 33.68
C LYS A 6 32.16 58.92 32.84
N ALA A 7 33.25 58.28 33.25
CA ALA A 7 33.80 57.12 32.56
C ALA A 7 32.83 55.92 32.61
N VAL A 8 32.23 55.65 33.77
CA VAL A 8 31.23 54.57 33.94
C VAL A 8 29.95 54.86 33.12
N ALA A 9 29.47 56.11 33.12
CA ALA A 9 28.30 56.51 32.33
C ALA A 9 28.51 56.36 30.81
N GLN A 10 29.73 56.62 30.34
CA GLN A 10 30.11 56.45 28.93
C GLN A 10 30.37 54.99 28.55
N ALA A 11 30.98 54.20 29.44
CA ALA A 11 31.23 52.77 29.21
C ALA A 11 29.91 51.99 29.10
N GLY A 12 28.92 52.35 29.93
CA GLY A 12 27.58 51.75 29.88
C GLY A 12 27.57 50.26 30.22
N LEU A 13 26.53 49.57 29.74
CA LEU A 13 26.37 48.12 29.82
C LEU A 13 26.62 47.51 28.43
N ARG A 14 27.29 46.35 28.39
CA ARG A 14 27.59 45.59 27.17
C ARG A 14 26.80 44.29 27.16
N PHE A 15 26.13 43.99 26.05
CA PHE A 15 25.36 42.78 25.83
C PHE A 15 25.81 42.10 24.54
N LYS A 16 25.68 40.77 24.47
CA LYS A 16 25.92 40.00 23.24
C LYS A 16 24.76 39.06 22.97
N GLY A 17 24.36 39.02 21.70
CA GLY A 17 23.44 38.00 21.18
C GLY A 17 24.20 36.85 20.52
N ASN A 18 23.46 35.91 19.93
CA ASN A 18 24.02 34.74 19.25
C ASN A 18 24.88 35.08 18.01
N GLN A 19 24.81 36.31 17.49
CA GLN A 19 25.66 36.78 16.38
C GLN A 19 27.05 37.25 16.84
N GLY A 20 27.29 37.36 18.16
CA GLY A 20 28.60 37.66 18.74
C GLY A 20 29.00 39.15 18.76
N ASP A 21 28.27 40.01 18.07
CA ASP A 21 28.48 41.47 18.07
C ASP A 21 28.12 42.09 19.44
N ASP A 22 28.92 43.08 19.85
CA ASP A 22 28.67 43.84 21.07
C ASP A 22 27.57 44.89 20.86
N VAL A 23 26.56 44.85 21.73
CA VAL A 23 25.58 45.92 21.90
C VAL A 23 25.95 46.71 23.15
N VAL A 24 26.49 47.91 22.97
CA VAL A 24 26.85 48.83 24.07
C VAL A 24 25.74 49.86 24.26
N ARG A 25 25.19 49.97 25.47
CA ARG A 25 24.17 50.97 25.83
C ARG A 25 24.62 51.78 27.03
N LYS A 26 24.59 53.11 26.93
CA LYS A 26 24.88 53.99 28.07
C LYS A 26 23.82 53.79 29.15
N ILE A 27 24.17 54.14 30.39
CA ILE A 27 23.26 53.99 31.55
C ILE A 27 21.96 54.79 31.36
N SER A 28 21.99 55.90 30.61
CA SER A 28 20.82 56.73 30.28
C SER A 28 19.94 56.17 29.17
N ASP A 29 20.42 55.18 28.41
CA ASP A 29 19.75 54.75 27.18
C ASP A 29 18.92 53.49 27.43
N THR A 30 17.75 53.39 26.79
CA THR A 30 16.93 52.18 26.87
C THR A 30 17.50 51.09 25.96
N LEU A 31 17.72 49.87 26.48
CA LEU A 31 17.92 48.69 25.65
C LEU A 31 16.55 48.07 25.29
N THR A 32 16.29 47.84 24.02
CA THR A 32 15.07 47.14 23.58
C THR A 32 15.36 45.65 23.40
N ILE A 33 14.56 44.81 24.07
CA ILE A 33 14.59 43.36 23.93
C ILE A 33 13.18 42.95 23.52
N LYS A 34 13.01 42.48 22.29
CA LYS A 34 11.71 42.10 21.72
C LYS A 34 11.85 40.87 20.83
N GLY A 35 10.79 40.09 20.71
CA GLY A 35 10.66 39.12 19.62
C GLY A 35 10.49 39.83 18.28
N GLU A 36 10.80 39.14 17.19
CA GLU A 36 10.58 39.67 15.84
C GLU A 36 9.08 39.91 15.61
N GLU A 37 8.72 41.07 15.06
CA GLU A 37 7.33 41.48 14.79
C GLU A 37 6.94 41.15 13.34
N GLU A 38 5.66 40.87 13.09
CA GLU A 38 5.12 40.46 11.77
C GLU A 38 5.33 41.52 10.67
N THR A 39 5.52 42.78 11.05
CA THR A 39 5.76 43.91 10.16
C THR A 39 7.22 44.32 10.12
N GLN A 40 8.12 43.47 9.58
CA GLN A 40 9.39 43.94 9.04
C GLN A 40 9.82 43.09 7.83
N ASN A 41 9.66 43.68 6.65
CA ASN A 41 10.40 43.28 5.45
C ASN A 41 11.84 43.73 5.67
N SER A 42 12.72 42.85 6.13
CA SER A 42 14.15 43.14 6.17
C SER A 42 14.94 41.92 5.73
N GLN A 43 15.58 42.08 4.58
CA GLN A 43 16.47 41.11 3.95
C GLN A 43 17.49 40.58 4.96
N ALA A 44 17.41 39.28 5.24
CA ALA A 44 18.41 38.57 6.01
C ALA A 44 19.58 38.19 5.10
N THR A 45 20.75 38.79 5.34
CA THR A 45 22.04 38.30 4.83
C THR A 45 22.67 37.26 5.75
N SER A 46 21.90 36.69 6.69
CA SER A 46 22.34 35.63 7.59
C SER A 46 21.67 34.30 7.22
N SER A 47 22.35 33.19 7.49
CA SER A 47 21.83 31.82 7.30
C SER A 47 20.67 31.49 8.26
N PHE A 48 20.30 32.39 9.16
CA PHE A 48 19.25 32.22 10.15
C PHE A 48 17.94 32.85 9.66
N SER A 49 16.95 32.00 9.37
CA SER A 49 15.57 32.40 9.04
C SER A 49 14.72 32.26 10.29
N SER A 50 14.09 33.35 10.73
CA SER A 50 13.17 33.36 11.87
C SER A 50 11.70 33.40 11.43
N ALA A 51 10.81 33.11 12.37
CA ALA A 51 9.36 33.17 12.19
C ALA A 51 8.80 34.24 13.13
N ALA A 52 8.46 35.39 12.57
CA ALA A 52 8.00 36.56 13.29
C ALA A 52 6.69 36.31 14.06
N GLY A 53 6.49 37.05 15.15
CA GLY A 53 5.28 37.05 15.97
C GLY A 53 5.18 35.91 16.98
N ASN A 54 6.16 35.01 17.05
CA ASN A 54 6.08 33.82 17.92
C ASN A 54 6.62 34.01 19.34
N ILE A 55 7.40 35.07 19.60
CA ILE A 55 7.97 35.37 20.92
C ILE A 55 7.48 36.74 21.37
N LYS A 56 6.88 36.80 22.56
CA LYS A 56 6.53 38.05 23.23
C LYS A 56 7.48 38.30 24.39
N VAL A 57 7.97 39.52 24.51
CA VAL A 57 8.75 39.97 25.67
C VAL A 57 7.98 41.10 26.33
N GLU A 58 7.64 40.95 27.62
CA GLU A 58 6.93 41.98 28.37
C GLU A 58 7.50 42.13 29.78
N THR A 59 7.25 43.25 30.44
CA THR A 59 7.61 43.42 31.86
C THR A 59 6.73 42.52 32.71
N ASN A 60 7.32 41.86 33.70
CA ASN A 60 6.53 41.13 34.68
C ASN A 60 5.67 42.10 35.52
N SER A 61 4.69 41.55 36.25
CA SER A 61 3.73 42.33 37.04
C SER A 61 4.40 43.28 38.05
N ASP A 62 5.52 42.85 38.63
CA ASP A 62 6.27 43.62 39.64
C ASP A 62 7.24 44.65 39.03
N LYS A 63 7.33 44.72 37.69
CA LYS A 63 8.22 45.61 36.92
C LYS A 63 9.70 45.52 37.31
N ASN A 64 10.14 44.36 37.79
CA ASN A 64 11.53 44.08 38.17
C ASN A 64 12.20 43.03 37.26
N GLY A 65 11.49 42.53 36.25
CA GLY A 65 11.99 41.55 35.30
C GLY A 65 11.25 41.56 33.96
N LEU A 66 11.78 40.79 33.00
CA LEU A 66 11.12 40.51 31.73
C LEU A 66 10.58 39.09 31.74
N GLU A 67 9.35 38.93 31.28
CA GLU A 67 8.75 37.65 30.99
C GLU A 67 8.83 37.39 29.48
N ILE A 68 9.46 36.28 29.10
CA ILE A 68 9.61 35.85 27.71
C ILE A 68 8.61 34.72 27.47
N LYS A 69 7.60 34.99 26.65
CA LYS A 69 6.50 34.08 26.36
C LYS A 69 6.59 33.57 24.95
N LEU A 70 6.29 32.29 24.77
CA LEU A 70 6.06 31.68 23.47
C LEU A 70 4.57 31.79 23.13
N SER A 71 4.25 32.12 21.89
CA SER A 71 2.87 32.08 21.39
C SER A 71 2.28 30.67 21.57
N ASP A 72 1.02 30.57 22.00
CA ASP A 72 0.27 29.31 22.00
C ASP A 72 -0.02 28.81 20.57
N THR A 73 0.03 29.72 19.61
CA THR A 73 -0.17 29.48 18.18
C THR A 73 1.08 29.90 17.43
N LEU A 74 1.97 28.93 17.18
CA LEU A 74 3.17 29.18 16.38
C LEU A 74 2.79 29.32 14.90
N LYS A 75 3.21 30.41 14.25
CA LYS A 75 2.92 30.72 12.85
C LYS A 75 4.21 30.79 12.03
N ASN A 76 4.11 30.56 10.72
CA ASN A 76 5.20 30.72 9.75
C ASN A 76 6.44 29.85 10.03
N MET A 77 6.30 28.79 10.84
CA MET A 77 7.33 27.79 11.05
C MET A 77 7.47 26.93 9.78
N LYS A 78 8.70 26.74 9.31
CA LYS A 78 8.97 25.88 8.14
C LYS A 78 8.86 24.40 8.46
N ALA A 79 9.43 24.00 9.60
CA ALA A 79 9.40 22.63 10.08
C ALA A 79 9.68 22.56 11.58
N PHE A 80 9.24 21.48 12.21
CA PHE A 80 9.77 20.98 13.47
C PHE A 80 10.54 19.69 13.19
N GLU A 81 11.80 19.63 13.61
CA GLU A 81 12.66 18.46 13.41
C GLU A 81 13.19 17.95 14.75
N THR A 82 13.10 16.65 14.97
CA THR A 82 13.80 16.02 16.09
C THR A 82 15.28 15.85 15.75
N LYS A 83 16.11 15.81 16.79
CA LYS A 83 17.48 15.31 16.65
C LYS A 83 17.45 13.88 16.09
N GLU A 84 18.39 13.54 15.21
CA GLU A 84 18.56 12.18 14.76
C GLU A 84 19.24 11.35 15.86
N GLU A 85 18.57 10.31 16.35
CA GLU A 85 19.10 9.41 17.37
C GLU A 85 18.94 7.96 16.92
N SER A 86 20.06 7.22 16.86
CA SER A 86 20.09 5.84 16.38
C SER A 86 19.43 5.65 15.00
N GLY A 87 19.64 6.60 14.08
CA GLY A 87 19.08 6.58 12.73
C GLY A 87 17.58 6.91 12.65
N LYS A 88 16.96 7.38 13.75
CA LYS A 88 15.56 7.79 13.80
C LYS A 88 15.43 9.31 13.82
N LYS A 89 14.56 9.85 12.96
CA LYS A 89 14.26 11.29 12.88
C LYS A 89 12.79 11.49 12.56
N SER A 90 12.16 12.48 13.18
CA SER A 90 10.82 12.95 12.84
C SER A 90 10.88 14.38 12.33
N THR A 91 10.09 14.69 11.29
CA THR A 91 9.97 16.02 10.69
C THR A 91 8.49 16.32 10.49
N LEU A 92 8.00 17.41 11.07
CA LEU A 92 6.67 17.96 10.82
C LEU A 92 6.82 19.22 9.97
N ASN A 93 6.29 19.23 8.76
CA ASN A 93 6.36 20.36 7.82
C ASN A 93 5.02 20.54 7.07
N SER A 94 5.02 21.30 5.98
CA SER A 94 3.84 21.53 5.14
C SER A 94 3.24 20.27 4.51
N ASP A 95 4.05 19.24 4.29
CA ASP A 95 3.63 17.98 3.68
C ASP A 95 3.00 17.04 4.73
N GLY A 96 3.19 17.33 6.01
CA GLY A 96 2.69 16.57 7.15
C GLY A 96 3.80 16.05 8.06
N LEU A 97 3.55 14.92 8.70
CA LEU A 97 4.54 14.26 9.57
C LEU A 97 5.27 13.16 8.81
N THR A 98 6.59 13.24 8.77
CA THR A 98 7.47 12.17 8.29
C THR A 98 8.30 11.62 9.44
N VAL A 99 8.31 10.29 9.59
CA VAL A 99 9.17 9.57 10.52
C VAL A 99 10.08 8.64 9.72
N VAL A 100 11.39 8.76 9.90
CA VAL A 100 12.39 7.93 9.24
C VAL A 100 13.11 7.09 10.29
N ASN A 101 13.39 5.84 9.95
CA ASN A 101 14.24 4.93 10.70
C ASN A 101 15.20 4.23 9.72
N LYS A 102 16.43 4.74 9.61
CA LYS A 102 17.48 4.27 8.68
C LYS A 102 18.00 2.85 8.97
N GLY A 103 17.59 2.23 10.08
CA GLY A 103 18.09 0.91 10.47
C GLY A 103 19.55 0.93 10.97
N LYS A 104 20.11 -0.25 11.25
CA LYS A 104 21.44 -0.41 11.90
C LYS A 104 22.61 0.08 11.02
N ASP A 105 22.42 0.11 9.71
CA ASP A 105 23.50 0.41 8.75
C ASP A 105 23.61 1.92 8.42
N GLY A 106 22.73 2.76 9.00
CA GLY A 106 22.73 4.21 8.79
C GLY A 106 22.44 4.67 7.34
N LYS A 107 22.07 3.73 6.46
CA LYS A 107 21.75 3.98 5.06
C LYS A 107 20.28 4.39 4.90
N ASP A 108 19.97 5.16 3.86
CA ASP A 108 18.60 5.66 3.58
C ASP A 108 17.61 4.58 3.09
N ASN A 109 17.96 3.30 3.26
CA ASN A 109 17.18 2.12 2.88
C ASN A 109 16.42 1.50 4.08
N GLY A 110 16.17 2.29 5.12
CA GLY A 110 15.38 1.86 6.27
C GLY A 110 13.87 1.95 6.04
N THR A 111 13.11 2.01 7.14
CA THR A 111 11.66 2.17 7.12
C THR A 111 11.25 3.62 7.33
N SER A 112 10.22 4.08 6.62
CA SER A 112 9.62 5.41 6.83
C SER A 112 8.10 5.35 6.93
N ALA A 113 7.54 6.32 7.65
CA ALA A 113 6.11 6.58 7.72
C ALA A 113 5.84 8.05 7.36
N THR A 114 4.85 8.30 6.51
CA THR A 114 4.35 9.66 6.24
C THR A 114 2.87 9.76 6.58
N TYR A 115 2.48 10.89 7.14
CA TYR A 115 1.10 11.25 7.46
C TYR A 115 0.85 12.64 6.88
N GLY A 116 0.36 12.68 5.64
CA GLY A 116 0.07 13.89 4.90
C GLY A 116 -1.38 13.95 4.42
N ALA A 117 -1.75 15.10 3.84
CA ALA A 117 -3.10 15.28 3.29
C ALA A 117 -3.36 14.39 2.06
N ASP A 118 -2.33 14.15 1.25
CA ASP A 118 -2.43 13.34 0.04
C ASP A 118 -2.52 11.84 0.35
N ASN A 119 -1.75 11.38 1.35
CA ASN A 119 -1.72 9.98 1.75
C ASN A 119 -1.18 9.76 3.17
N ILE A 120 -1.46 8.57 3.69
CA ILE A 120 -0.70 7.94 4.76
C ILE A 120 0.11 6.81 4.13
N MET A 121 1.41 6.76 4.39
CA MET A 121 2.31 5.82 3.75
C MET A 121 3.21 5.14 4.77
N LEU A 122 3.43 3.84 4.60
CA LEU A 122 4.51 3.09 5.23
C LEU A 122 5.39 2.53 4.12
N GLU A 123 6.69 2.67 4.27
CA GLU A 123 7.67 2.25 3.26
C GLU A 123 8.80 1.51 3.96
N ASP A 124 9.16 0.32 3.47
CA ASP A 124 10.39 -0.39 3.80
C ASP A 124 11.26 -0.36 2.54
N LYS A 125 12.17 0.62 2.47
CA LYS A 125 13.03 0.83 1.29
C LYS A 125 14.04 -0.31 1.12
N GLY A 126 14.36 -1.02 2.20
CA GLY A 126 15.29 -2.15 2.15
C GLY A 126 14.67 -3.39 1.53
N LYS A 127 13.34 -3.55 1.66
CA LYS A 127 12.57 -4.65 1.04
C LYS A 127 11.74 -4.22 -0.15
N ASN A 128 11.83 -2.95 -0.55
CA ASN A 128 10.97 -2.32 -1.54
C ASN A 128 9.48 -2.56 -1.25
N ASN A 129 9.02 -2.50 0.00
CA ASN A 129 7.60 -2.67 0.29
C ASN A 129 6.96 -1.33 0.62
N LYS A 130 5.71 -1.15 0.17
CA LYS A 130 4.95 0.07 0.35
C LYS A 130 3.49 -0.24 0.69
N ALA A 131 3.00 0.35 1.78
CA ALA A 131 1.58 0.45 2.08
C ALA A 131 1.16 1.92 1.94
N THR A 132 0.05 2.19 1.27
CA THR A 132 -0.44 3.54 1.03
C THR A 132 -1.95 3.60 1.22
N ILE A 133 -2.40 4.58 1.96
CA ILE A 133 -3.80 4.92 2.17
C ILE A 133 -4.02 6.29 1.52
N THR A 134 -4.95 6.36 0.57
CA THR A 134 -5.41 7.61 -0.03
C THR A 134 -6.91 7.76 0.21
N ALA A 135 -7.48 8.90 -0.18
CA ALA A 135 -8.94 9.08 -0.19
C ALA A 135 -9.67 8.08 -1.13
N GLU A 136 -8.95 7.44 -2.04
CA GLU A 136 -9.51 6.54 -3.05
C GLU A 136 -9.30 5.06 -2.73
N SER A 137 -8.21 4.71 -2.04
CA SER A 137 -7.81 3.30 -1.90
C SER A 137 -6.85 3.00 -0.75
N LEU A 138 -6.84 1.73 -0.34
CA LEU A 138 -5.78 1.08 0.41
C LEU A 138 -4.95 0.22 -0.54
N ILE A 139 -3.65 0.47 -0.60
CA ILE A 139 -2.73 -0.20 -1.52
C ILE A 139 -1.58 -0.83 -0.74
N PHE A 140 -1.30 -2.10 -1.00
CA PHE A 140 -0.06 -2.78 -0.64
C PHE A 140 0.65 -3.17 -1.93
N ALA A 141 1.86 -2.65 -2.15
CA ALA A 141 2.62 -2.86 -3.38
C ALA A 141 4.13 -2.89 -3.10
N ASP A 142 4.88 -3.48 -4.02
CA ASP A 142 6.33 -3.26 -4.07
C ASP A 142 6.61 -1.84 -4.61
N ASN A 143 7.65 -1.18 -4.07
CA ASN A 143 8.05 0.20 -4.34
C ASN A 143 8.87 0.35 -5.62
N THR A 144 9.23 -0.76 -6.29
CA THR A 144 9.96 -0.70 -7.55
C THR A 144 9.03 -0.33 -8.71
N SER A 145 9.32 0.80 -9.37
CA SER A 145 8.59 1.29 -10.55
C SER A 145 8.95 0.53 -11.83
N ALA A 146 9.14 -0.79 -11.76
CA ALA A 146 9.46 -1.61 -12.92
C ALA A 146 8.27 -1.61 -13.89
N GLN A 147 8.33 -0.72 -14.87
CA GLN A 147 7.29 -0.29 -15.82
C GLN A 147 6.61 -1.38 -16.66
N ASN A 148 6.84 -2.68 -16.44
CA ASN A 148 6.24 -3.74 -17.26
C ASN A 148 6.11 -5.12 -16.60
N GLN A 149 6.29 -5.25 -15.28
CA GLN A 149 6.05 -6.52 -14.59
C GLN A 149 4.84 -6.38 -13.67
N LYS A 150 3.82 -7.22 -13.88
CA LYS A 150 2.61 -7.27 -13.05
C LYS A 150 2.99 -7.86 -11.69
N MET A 151 3.51 -7.01 -10.79
CA MET A 151 4.00 -7.43 -9.48
C MET A 151 2.85 -7.69 -8.51
N PRO A 152 3.09 -8.46 -7.43
CA PRO A 152 2.11 -8.64 -6.38
C PRO A 152 1.65 -7.31 -5.82
N LYS A 153 0.34 -7.03 -5.92
CA LYS A 153 -0.28 -5.81 -5.43
C LYS A 153 -1.65 -6.15 -4.87
N THR A 154 -2.00 -5.57 -3.73
CA THR A 154 -3.37 -5.60 -3.21
C THR A 154 -3.94 -4.19 -3.22
N VAL A 155 -5.14 -4.03 -3.78
CA VAL A 155 -5.89 -2.77 -3.80
C VAL A 155 -7.27 -3.01 -3.22
N LEU A 156 -7.63 -2.24 -2.21
CA LEU A 156 -8.99 -2.09 -1.73
C LEU A 156 -9.46 -0.69 -2.09
N ASP A 157 -10.50 -0.59 -2.91
CA ASP A 157 -11.10 0.69 -3.31
C ASP A 157 -12.64 0.57 -3.36
N LYS A 158 -13.31 1.61 -3.88
CA LYS A 158 -14.78 1.62 -4.01
C LYS A 158 -15.34 0.53 -4.92
N LYS A 159 -14.53 -0.05 -5.82
CA LYS A 159 -14.91 -1.15 -6.72
C LYS A 159 -14.75 -2.51 -6.04
N GLY A 160 -14.07 -2.58 -4.89
CA GLY A 160 -13.90 -3.79 -4.09
C GLY A 160 -12.43 -4.14 -3.83
N LEU A 161 -12.12 -5.43 -3.81
CA LEU A 161 -10.78 -5.94 -3.51
C LEU A 161 -10.15 -6.58 -4.74
N THR A 162 -8.98 -6.10 -5.13
CA THR A 162 -8.16 -6.72 -6.18
C THR A 162 -6.84 -7.21 -5.58
N VAL A 163 -6.55 -8.49 -5.73
CA VAL A 163 -5.25 -9.10 -5.41
C VAL A 163 -4.61 -9.50 -6.73
N THR A 164 -3.61 -8.75 -7.16
CA THR A 164 -2.79 -9.03 -8.33
C THR A 164 -1.60 -9.87 -7.91
N GLY A 165 -1.42 -11.02 -8.54
CA GLY A 165 -0.20 -11.82 -8.49
C GLY A 165 0.65 -11.63 -9.74
N ALA A 166 1.70 -12.45 -9.89
CA ALA A 166 2.66 -12.32 -10.99
C ALA A 166 2.04 -12.45 -12.39
N ASN A 167 1.02 -13.30 -12.54
CA ASN A 167 0.39 -13.62 -13.83
C ASN A 167 -1.10 -13.30 -13.86
N ASP A 168 -1.77 -13.38 -12.71
CA ASP A 168 -3.23 -13.40 -12.64
C ASP A 168 -3.77 -12.54 -11.49
N GLU A 169 -5.08 -12.30 -11.48
CA GLU A 169 -5.77 -11.49 -10.48
C GLU A 169 -6.93 -12.25 -9.85
N ILE A 170 -7.12 -12.03 -8.54
CA ILE A 170 -8.36 -12.34 -7.83
C ILE A 170 -9.08 -11.02 -7.61
N LYS A 171 -10.35 -10.95 -7.99
CA LYS A 171 -11.19 -9.75 -7.83
C LYS A 171 -12.45 -10.06 -7.05
N ILE A 172 -12.75 -9.23 -6.07
CA ILE A 172 -14.06 -9.12 -5.46
C ILE A 172 -14.65 -7.82 -5.99
N ASP A 173 -15.62 -7.94 -6.89
CA ASP A 173 -16.39 -6.82 -7.39
C ASP A 173 -17.44 -6.45 -6.33
N GLY A 174 -17.25 -5.30 -5.68
CA GLY A 174 -18.13 -4.80 -4.64
C GLY A 174 -19.48 -4.29 -5.17
N GLU A 175 -19.57 -3.96 -6.45
CA GLU A 175 -20.81 -3.50 -7.08
C GLU A 175 -21.70 -4.69 -7.46
N ASN A 176 -21.11 -5.72 -8.07
CA ASN A 176 -21.84 -6.90 -8.53
C ASN A 176 -21.86 -8.05 -7.50
N GLY A 177 -21.05 -7.97 -6.43
CA GLY A 177 -20.88 -9.05 -5.46
C GLY A 177 -20.21 -10.31 -6.03
N ILE A 178 -19.46 -10.18 -7.13
CA ILE A 178 -18.88 -11.31 -7.87
C ILE A 178 -17.42 -11.49 -7.47
N ILE A 179 -17.05 -12.72 -7.14
CA ILE A 179 -15.65 -13.12 -6.96
C ILE A 179 -15.16 -13.77 -8.24
N THR A 180 -14.15 -13.16 -8.87
CA THR A 180 -13.49 -13.69 -10.06
C THR A 180 -12.13 -14.24 -9.68
N VAL A 181 -11.88 -15.50 -10.05
CA VAL A 181 -10.60 -16.18 -9.92
C VAL A 181 -10.12 -16.67 -11.29
N PRO A 182 -8.80 -16.84 -11.48
CA PRO A 182 -8.23 -17.25 -12.77
C PRO A 182 -8.70 -18.64 -13.24
N ASP A 183 -8.55 -18.92 -14.53
CA ASP A 183 -8.73 -20.27 -15.07
C ASP A 183 -7.64 -21.20 -14.51
N ILE A 184 -8.01 -22.45 -14.22
CA ILE A 184 -7.10 -23.45 -13.66
C ILE A 184 -6.19 -24.02 -14.74
N LYS A 185 -4.89 -24.14 -14.42
CA LYS A 185 -3.91 -24.85 -15.24
C LYS A 185 -3.98 -26.36 -14.99
N PRO A 186 -3.65 -27.22 -15.98
CA PRO A 186 -3.75 -28.67 -15.84
C PRO A 186 -2.91 -29.27 -14.70
N ASP A 187 -1.82 -28.59 -14.32
CA ASP A 187 -0.85 -28.98 -13.29
C ASP A 187 -1.07 -28.24 -11.95
N ALA A 188 -2.23 -27.62 -11.77
CA ALA A 188 -2.52 -26.85 -10.56
C ALA A 188 -2.56 -27.71 -9.30
N ASP A 189 -2.09 -27.14 -8.18
CA ASP A 189 -2.15 -27.75 -6.85
C ASP A 189 -3.59 -28.02 -6.40
N GLY A 190 -3.82 -29.08 -5.62
CA GLY A 190 -5.17 -29.47 -5.16
C GLY A 190 -5.88 -28.43 -4.26
N LYS A 191 -5.19 -27.38 -3.82
CA LYS A 191 -5.75 -26.29 -3.00
C LYS A 191 -6.28 -25.11 -3.82
N VAL A 192 -6.16 -25.12 -5.15
CA VAL A 192 -6.65 -24.00 -5.97
C VAL A 192 -8.18 -23.90 -5.94
N VAL A 193 -8.68 -22.68 -5.99
CA VAL A 193 -10.12 -22.41 -6.14
C VAL A 193 -10.51 -22.55 -7.61
N VAL A 194 -11.62 -23.24 -7.88
CA VAL A 194 -12.17 -23.43 -9.23
C VAL A 194 -13.18 -22.33 -9.56
N ASN A 195 -13.17 -21.86 -10.80
CA ASN A 195 -14.24 -20.98 -11.29
C ASN A 195 -15.40 -21.80 -11.89
N LYS A 196 -16.55 -21.15 -12.11
CA LYS A 196 -17.76 -21.79 -12.64
C LYS A 196 -17.53 -22.44 -14.01
N LYS A 197 -16.74 -21.80 -14.89
CA LYS A 197 -16.43 -22.29 -16.23
C LYS A 197 -15.73 -23.65 -16.18
N TYR A 198 -14.79 -23.85 -15.25
CA TYR A 198 -14.12 -25.13 -15.04
C TYR A 198 -15.12 -26.23 -14.64
N VAL A 199 -16.00 -25.94 -13.67
CA VAL A 199 -17.02 -26.90 -13.18
C VAL A 199 -18.01 -27.28 -14.28
N ASP A 200 -18.54 -26.29 -15.01
CA ASP A 200 -19.47 -26.52 -16.11
C ASP A 200 -18.82 -27.36 -17.23
N GLY A 201 -17.54 -27.11 -17.53
CA GLY A 201 -16.77 -27.88 -18.50
C GLY A 201 -16.63 -29.35 -18.09
N LYS A 202 -16.21 -29.62 -16.85
CA LYS A 202 -16.09 -30.99 -16.33
C LYS A 202 -17.43 -31.72 -16.23
N ASN A 203 -18.49 -31.03 -15.84
CA ASN A 203 -19.83 -31.62 -15.84
C ASN A 203 -20.30 -31.99 -17.26
N ASN A 204 -19.99 -31.16 -18.27
CA ASN A 204 -20.31 -31.48 -19.65
C ASN A 204 -19.53 -32.69 -20.17
N GLU A 205 -18.22 -32.77 -19.90
CA GLU A 205 -17.39 -33.94 -20.24
C GLU A 205 -17.98 -35.23 -19.63
N LEU A 206 -18.36 -35.20 -18.35
CA LEU A 206 -18.99 -36.33 -17.66
C LEU A 206 -20.32 -36.74 -18.31
N ARG A 207 -21.19 -35.77 -18.64
CA ARG A 207 -22.47 -36.05 -19.31
C ARG A 207 -22.27 -36.73 -20.67
N VAL A 208 -21.25 -36.32 -21.44
CA VAL A 208 -20.92 -36.94 -22.73
C VAL A 208 -20.44 -38.37 -22.54
N GLN A 209 -19.51 -38.61 -21.60
CA GLN A 209 -19.03 -39.96 -21.29
C GLN A 209 -20.16 -40.89 -20.84
N LEU A 210 -21.07 -40.39 -19.98
CA LEU A 210 -22.22 -41.16 -19.52
C LEU A 210 -23.17 -41.51 -20.67
N ASN A 211 -23.44 -40.57 -21.58
CA ASN A 211 -24.26 -40.82 -22.76
C ASN A 211 -23.64 -41.87 -23.68
N ASN A 212 -22.33 -41.82 -23.87
CA ASN A 212 -21.59 -42.80 -24.67
C ASN A 212 -21.63 -44.18 -24.01
N ALA A 213 -21.31 -44.29 -22.72
CA ALA A 213 -21.40 -45.55 -21.98
C ALA A 213 -22.82 -46.14 -22.00
N SER A 214 -23.85 -45.29 -21.88
CA SER A 214 -25.25 -45.70 -21.98
C SER A 214 -25.61 -46.21 -23.38
N ARG A 215 -25.07 -45.58 -24.42
CA ARG A 215 -25.25 -46.00 -25.82
C ARG A 215 -24.54 -47.31 -26.11
N GLU A 216 -23.29 -47.45 -25.69
CA GLU A 216 -22.49 -48.67 -25.84
C GLU A 216 -23.11 -49.84 -25.11
N SER A 217 -23.60 -49.64 -23.88
CA SER A 217 -24.33 -50.66 -23.14
C SER A 217 -25.60 -51.12 -23.86
N ARG A 218 -26.41 -50.18 -24.38
CA ARG A 218 -27.60 -50.54 -25.18
C ARG A 218 -27.24 -51.26 -26.47
N ALA A 219 -26.18 -50.83 -27.16
CA ALA A 219 -25.69 -51.49 -28.36
C ALA A 219 -25.17 -52.91 -28.05
N GLY A 220 -24.49 -53.10 -26.93
CA GLY A 220 -24.05 -54.41 -26.44
C GLY A 220 -25.22 -55.36 -26.14
N ILE A 221 -26.28 -54.86 -25.48
CA ILE A 221 -27.50 -55.64 -25.25
C ILE A 221 -28.17 -55.99 -26.59
N ALA A 222 -28.27 -55.03 -27.51
CA ALA A 222 -28.81 -55.28 -28.85
C ALA A 222 -27.98 -56.35 -29.59
N GLY A 223 -26.64 -56.33 -29.46
CA GLY A 223 -25.74 -57.32 -30.04
C GLY A 223 -25.90 -58.70 -29.42
N ALA A 224 -26.05 -58.78 -28.10
CA ALA A 224 -26.33 -60.04 -27.41
C ALA A 224 -27.71 -60.62 -27.81
N LEU A 225 -28.73 -59.77 -27.95
CA LEU A 225 -30.04 -60.17 -28.46
C LEU A 225 -29.98 -60.65 -29.92
N ALA A 226 -29.18 -59.98 -30.77
CA ALA A 226 -28.92 -60.44 -32.13
C ALA A 226 -28.29 -61.84 -32.07
N ALA A 227 -27.15 -61.99 -31.41
CA ALA A 227 -26.43 -63.26 -31.31
C ALA A 227 -27.29 -64.41 -30.74
N ALA A 228 -28.12 -64.14 -29.73
CA ALA A 228 -29.04 -65.12 -29.16
C ALA A 228 -30.14 -65.58 -30.13
N GLY A 229 -30.47 -64.76 -31.13
CA GLY A 229 -31.42 -65.08 -32.18
C GLY A 229 -30.86 -65.91 -33.34
N LEU A 230 -29.56 -66.26 -33.32
CA LEU A 230 -28.95 -67.09 -34.37
C LEU A 230 -29.45 -68.54 -34.29
N PRO A 231 -29.96 -69.13 -35.38
CA PRO A 231 -30.30 -70.55 -35.42
C PRO A 231 -29.05 -71.43 -35.21
N MET A 232 -29.21 -72.51 -34.45
CA MET A 232 -28.13 -73.49 -34.19
C MET A 232 -28.24 -74.70 -35.14
N SER A 233 -27.10 -75.20 -35.64
CA SER A 233 -27.06 -76.41 -36.47
C SER A 233 -27.33 -77.67 -35.64
N SER A 234 -28.29 -78.48 -36.07
CA SER A 234 -28.61 -79.78 -35.45
C SER A 234 -28.03 -80.98 -36.20
N VAL A 235 -27.26 -80.75 -37.28
CA VAL A 235 -26.72 -81.81 -38.14
C VAL A 235 -25.19 -81.90 -37.99
N PRO A 236 -24.63 -83.01 -37.45
CA PRO A 236 -23.20 -83.20 -37.32
C PRO A 236 -22.47 -83.18 -38.68
N GLY A 237 -21.33 -82.49 -38.74
CA GLY A 237 -20.44 -82.48 -39.92
C GLY A 237 -20.79 -81.50 -41.04
N LYS A 238 -21.80 -80.62 -40.87
CA LYS A 238 -22.14 -79.58 -41.84
C LYS A 238 -21.86 -78.17 -41.30
N SER A 239 -21.34 -77.29 -42.16
CA SER A 239 -21.18 -75.85 -41.86
C SER A 239 -22.53 -75.12 -41.96
N MET A 240 -22.71 -74.07 -41.15
CA MET A 240 -23.89 -73.21 -41.16
C MET A 240 -23.46 -71.75 -41.22
N PHE A 241 -24.15 -70.96 -42.04
CA PHE A 241 -24.11 -69.50 -42.01
C PHE A 241 -25.44 -69.00 -41.45
N ALA A 242 -25.38 -68.10 -40.48
CA ALA A 242 -26.55 -67.51 -39.85
C ALA A 242 -26.29 -66.01 -39.68
N ALA A 243 -27.36 -65.22 -39.77
CA ALA A 243 -27.33 -63.79 -39.50
C ALA A 243 -28.62 -63.42 -38.75
N SER A 244 -28.50 -62.55 -37.78
CA SER A 244 -29.64 -62.08 -36.98
C SER A 244 -29.47 -60.62 -36.61
N ALA A 245 -30.59 -59.95 -36.37
CA ALA A 245 -30.61 -58.56 -35.91
C ALA A 245 -31.27 -58.49 -34.54
N GLY A 246 -30.75 -57.62 -33.69
CA GLY A 246 -31.28 -57.33 -32.37
C GLY A 246 -31.44 -55.84 -32.18
N SER A 247 -32.48 -55.43 -31.46
CA SER A 247 -32.70 -54.04 -31.09
C SER A 247 -33.01 -53.93 -29.61
N TYR A 248 -32.47 -52.89 -28.97
CA TYR A 248 -32.73 -52.59 -27.56
C TYR A 248 -32.71 -51.07 -27.33
N LYS A 249 -33.85 -50.53 -26.87
CA LYS A 249 -34.04 -49.10 -26.51
C LYS A 249 -33.41 -48.12 -27.50
N GLY A 250 -33.71 -48.30 -28.80
CA GLY A 250 -33.27 -47.38 -29.86
C GLY A 250 -31.81 -47.56 -30.31
N GLN A 251 -31.10 -48.61 -29.88
CA GLN A 251 -29.90 -49.10 -30.55
C GLN A 251 -30.22 -50.41 -31.26
N SER A 252 -29.53 -50.67 -32.38
CA SER A 252 -29.66 -51.90 -33.16
C SER A 252 -28.28 -52.48 -33.43
N ALA A 253 -28.21 -53.80 -33.52
CA ALA A 253 -26.98 -54.54 -33.82
C ALA A 253 -27.32 -55.76 -34.68
N VAL A 254 -26.29 -56.29 -35.35
CA VAL A 254 -26.38 -57.48 -36.21
C VAL A 254 -25.28 -58.44 -35.78
N ALA A 255 -25.57 -59.73 -35.76
CA ALA A 255 -24.66 -60.82 -35.43
C ALA A 255 -24.68 -61.90 -36.52
#